data_AF-A0AAI9ST07-F1
#
_entry.id   AF-A0AAI9ST07-F1
#
_cell.length_a   1.000
_cell.length_b   1.000
_cell.length_c   1.000
_cell.angle_alpha   90.00
_cell.angle_beta   90.00
_cell.angle_gamma   90.00
#
_symmetry.space_group_name_H-M   'P 1'
#
loop_
_entity.id
_entity.type
_entity.pdbx_description
1 polymer ?
#
loop_
_entity_poly.entity_id
_entity_poly.type
_entity_poly.pdbx_seq_one_letter_code
_entity_poly.pdbx_strand_id
1 'polypeptide(L)'
;MSNKTSTTSTGYSNLEGKSQDEILVDMNGKQVPLSKISKPHAVVLPQDHQGNLDAKSFPGVEPEAQQKEDIKAFDQAILEPGKHGQKFDAASFPPVEPEAQKREEELEAARRKEN
;
A
#
# COMPACT_ATOMS: atom_id res chain seq x y z
N MET A 1 12.51 -55.58 -31.55
CA MET A 1 11.45 -54.70 -32.10
C MET A 1 12.11 -53.39 -32.50
N SER A 2 12.10 -53.06 -33.79
CA SER A 2 12.86 -51.92 -34.34
C SER A 2 12.10 -50.61 -34.12
N ASN A 3 12.72 -49.64 -33.42
CA ASN A 3 12.17 -48.30 -33.26
C ASN A 3 12.38 -47.52 -34.56
N LYS A 4 11.29 -47.20 -35.27
CA LYS A 4 11.29 -46.31 -36.42
C LYS A 4 11.29 -44.86 -35.93
N THR A 5 12.41 -44.16 -36.09
CA THR A 5 12.47 -42.70 -35.97
C THR A 5 11.88 -42.09 -37.25
N SER A 6 10.70 -41.48 -37.15
CA SER A 6 10.11 -40.72 -38.25
C SER A 6 10.74 -39.33 -38.30
N THR A 7 11.68 -39.12 -39.21
CA THR A 7 12.16 -37.81 -39.60
C THR A 7 11.19 -37.21 -40.62
N THR A 8 10.27 -36.35 -40.17
CA THR A 8 9.50 -35.49 -41.08
C THR A 8 10.28 -34.20 -41.31
N SER A 9 10.85 -34.11 -42.50
CA SER A 9 11.56 -32.96 -43.03
C SER A 9 10.59 -31.87 -43.51
N THR A 10 10.94 -30.63 -43.17
CA THR A 10 10.85 -29.41 -43.99
C THR A 10 9.48 -28.99 -44.54
N GLY A 11 8.97 -27.91 -43.97
CA GLY A 11 7.96 -27.05 -44.58
C GLY A 11 8.08 -25.61 -44.09
N TYR A 12 9.25 -24.99 -44.21
CA TYR A 12 9.40 -23.55 -43.95
C TYR A 12 8.80 -22.76 -45.11
N SER A 13 7.49 -22.52 -45.05
CA SER A 13 6.84 -21.53 -45.91
C SER A 13 6.07 -20.56 -45.03
N ASN A 14 6.32 -19.27 -45.24
CA ASN A 14 5.73 -18.10 -44.59
C ASN A 14 6.31 -17.65 -43.23
N LEU A 15 7.42 -16.90 -43.33
CA LEU A 15 8.07 -16.10 -42.27
C LEU A 15 7.93 -14.58 -42.52
N GLU A 16 7.03 -14.12 -43.38
CA GLU A 16 6.78 -12.68 -43.56
C GLU A 16 6.07 -12.13 -42.30
N GLY A 17 6.83 -11.46 -41.43
CA GLY A 17 6.33 -10.77 -40.23
C GLY A 17 6.52 -11.49 -38.89
N LYS A 18 7.29 -12.59 -38.83
CA LYS A 18 7.63 -13.28 -37.57
C LYS A 18 9.02 -12.85 -37.10
N SER A 19 9.13 -12.32 -35.88
CA SER A 19 10.40 -12.01 -35.24
C SER A 19 11.25 -13.28 -35.16
N GLN A 20 12.54 -13.19 -35.48
CA GLN A 20 13.46 -14.35 -35.52
C GLN A 20 13.59 -15.06 -34.16
N ASP A 21 13.17 -14.41 -33.08
CA ASP A 21 13.24 -14.91 -31.71
C ASP A 21 11.93 -15.57 -31.22
N GLU A 22 10.87 -15.65 -32.04
CA GLU A 22 9.60 -16.23 -31.59
C GLU A 22 9.62 -17.76 -31.57
N ILE A 23 9.38 -18.33 -30.39
CA ILE A 23 9.18 -19.78 -30.20
C ILE A 23 7.82 -20.18 -30.78
N LEU A 24 7.84 -21.06 -31.79
CA LEU A 24 6.63 -21.66 -32.37
C LEU A 24 6.29 -22.96 -31.62
N VAL A 25 5.04 -23.07 -31.16
CA VAL A 25 4.50 -24.25 -30.48
C VAL A 25 3.50 -24.93 -31.40
N ASP A 26 3.58 -26.26 -31.53
CA ASP A 26 2.57 -27.04 -32.24
C ASP A 26 1.33 -27.22 -31.35
N MET A 27 0.19 -26.68 -31.81
CA MET A 27 -1.11 -26.86 -31.18
C MET A 27 -2.06 -27.47 -32.20
N ASN A 28 -2.41 -28.75 -32.01
CA ASN A 28 -3.35 -29.49 -32.87
C ASN A 28 -2.95 -29.48 -34.36
N GLY A 29 -1.66 -29.58 -34.67
CA GLY A 29 -1.13 -29.59 -36.05
C GLY A 29 -1.00 -28.21 -36.67
N LYS A 30 -1.19 -27.13 -35.89
CA LYS A 30 -0.96 -25.74 -36.31
C LYS A 30 0.15 -25.14 -35.47
N GLN A 31 1.19 -24.63 -36.14
CA GLN A 31 2.27 -23.90 -35.46
C GLN A 31 1.81 -22.49 -35.12
N VAL A 32 1.78 -22.16 -33.82
CA VAL A 32 1.40 -20.85 -33.30
C VAL A 32 2.53 -20.26 -32.45
N PRO A 33 2.81 -18.95 -32.54
CA PRO A 33 3.79 -18.31 -31.66
C PRO A 33 3.36 -18.40 -30.20
N LEU A 34 4.31 -18.73 -29.31
CA LEU A 34 4.11 -18.72 -27.86
C LEU A 34 3.58 -17.36 -27.36
N SER A 35 4.04 -16.27 -28.00
CA SER A 35 3.59 -14.90 -27.74
C SER A 35 2.09 -14.68 -27.95
N LYS A 36 1.40 -15.50 -28.76
CA LYS A 36 -0.05 -15.37 -28.97
C LYS A 36 -0.88 -16.09 -27.91
N ILE A 37 -0.31 -17.08 -27.23
CA ILE A 37 -1.02 -17.92 -26.26
C ILE A 37 -0.68 -17.56 -24.80
N SER A 38 0.49 -16.97 -24.54
CA SER A 38 0.93 -16.61 -23.19
C SER A 38 0.51 -15.21 -22.74
N LYS A 39 -0.20 -14.46 -23.60
CA LYS A 39 -0.69 -13.13 -23.23
C LYS A 39 -1.72 -13.23 -22.12
N PRO A 40 -1.67 -12.36 -21.11
CA PRO A 40 -2.72 -12.32 -20.10
C PRO A 40 -4.05 -11.97 -20.78
N HIS A 41 -5.02 -12.86 -20.69
CA HIS A 41 -6.39 -12.60 -21.14
C HIS A 41 -7.19 -12.03 -19.98
N ALA A 42 -7.78 -10.85 -20.17
CA ALA A 42 -8.79 -10.35 -19.24
C ALA A 42 -10.05 -11.21 -19.37
N VAL A 43 -10.33 -12.04 -18.38
CA VAL A 43 -11.59 -12.78 -18.31
C VAL A 43 -12.66 -11.83 -17.80
N VAL A 44 -13.48 -11.30 -18.71
CA VAL A 44 -14.68 -10.54 -18.33
C VAL A 44 -15.74 -11.54 -17.92
N LEU A 45 -15.98 -11.66 -16.62
CA LEU A 45 -17.08 -12.47 -16.10
C LEU A 45 -18.42 -11.78 -16.43
N PRO A 46 -19.44 -12.51 -16.92
CA PRO A 46 -20.80 -12.00 -17.02
C PRO A 46 -21.26 -11.39 -15.69
N GLN A 47 -22.09 -10.34 -15.74
CA GLN A 47 -22.59 -9.66 -14.53
C GLN A 47 -23.25 -10.62 -13.53
N ASP A 48 -23.86 -11.70 -14.02
CA ASP A 48 -24.52 -12.73 -13.21
C ASP A 48 -23.57 -13.56 -12.33
N HIS A 49 -22.25 -13.46 -12.54
CA HIS A 49 -21.22 -14.11 -11.71
C HIS A 49 -20.56 -13.15 -10.71
N GLN A 50 -20.94 -11.88 -10.71
CA GLN A 50 -20.53 -10.96 -9.65
C GLN A 50 -21.40 -11.29 -8.43
N GLY A 51 -20.80 -11.94 -7.43
CA GLY A 51 -21.50 -12.16 -6.17
C GLY A 51 -22.03 -10.83 -5.65
N ASN A 52 -23.34 -10.75 -5.40
CA ASN A 52 -23.92 -9.64 -4.66
C ASN A 52 -23.35 -9.70 -3.23
N LEU A 53 -22.19 -9.06 -3.02
CA LEU A 53 -21.55 -8.95 -1.72
C LEU A 53 -22.32 -7.91 -0.90
N ASP A 54 -23.28 -8.39 -0.12
CA ASP A 54 -23.95 -7.57 0.89
C ASP A 54 -22.95 -7.29 2.04
N ALA A 55 -23.01 -6.12 2.66
CA ALA A 55 -22.21 -5.79 3.85
C ALA A 55 -22.46 -6.79 4.99
N LYS A 56 -23.59 -7.51 4.96
CA LYS A 56 -23.94 -8.60 5.88
C LYS A 56 -23.38 -9.96 5.50
N SER A 57 -22.87 -10.15 4.29
CA SER A 57 -22.26 -11.40 3.83
C SER A 57 -20.80 -11.54 4.24
N PHE A 58 -20.20 -10.48 4.77
CA PHE A 58 -18.84 -10.53 5.30
C PHE A 58 -18.87 -11.21 6.67
N PRO A 59 -17.98 -12.17 6.94
CA PRO A 59 -17.81 -12.68 8.29
C PRO A 59 -17.49 -11.51 9.22
N GLY A 60 -18.09 -11.52 10.42
CA GLY A 60 -17.84 -10.49 11.43
C GLY A 60 -16.35 -10.38 11.75
N VAL A 61 -15.93 -9.21 12.21
CA VAL A 61 -14.55 -8.97 12.66
C VAL A 61 -14.23 -9.93 13.80
N GLU A 62 -13.12 -10.67 13.67
CA GLU A 62 -12.63 -11.57 14.71
C GLU A 62 -12.44 -10.82 16.04
N PRO A 63 -12.73 -11.44 17.19
CA PRO A 63 -12.68 -10.76 18.49
C PRO A 63 -11.30 -10.16 18.80
N GLU A 64 -10.22 -10.77 18.30
CA GLU A 64 -8.86 -10.23 18.46
C GLU A 64 -8.64 -8.92 17.68
N ALA A 65 -9.27 -8.78 16.51
CA ALA A 65 -9.18 -7.56 15.72
C ALA A 65 -10.02 -6.43 16.34
N GLN A 66 -11.18 -6.75 16.89
CA GLN A 66 -12.01 -5.79 17.63
C GLN A 66 -11.26 -5.21 18.84
N GLN A 67 -10.60 -6.07 19.62
CA GLN A 67 -9.80 -5.62 20.77
C GLN A 67 -8.64 -4.70 20.37
N LYS A 68 -7.98 -4.97 19.23
CA LYS A 68 -6.90 -4.10 18.72
C LYS A 68 -7.43 -2.72 18.31
N GLU A 69 -8.65 -2.65 17.78
CA GLU A 69 -9.29 -1.38 17.45
C GLU A 69 -9.70 -0.61 18.70
N ASP A 70 -10.26 -1.30 19.71
CA ASP A 70 -10.65 -0.70 20.98
C ASP A 70 -9.44 -0.12 21.74
N ILE A 71 -8.30 -0.84 21.76
CA ILE A 71 -7.05 -0.35 22.36
C ILE A 71 -6.55 0.89 21.63
N LYS A 72 -6.55 0.88 20.29
CA LYS A 72 -6.12 2.04 19.49
C LYS A 72 -7.03 3.26 19.73
N ALA A 73 -8.33 3.05 19.86
CA ALA A 73 -9.28 4.12 20.14
C ALA A 73 -9.05 4.71 21.55
N PHE A 74 -8.76 3.86 22.53
CA PHE A 74 -8.43 4.29 23.89
C PHE A 74 -7.13 5.11 23.93
N ASP A 75 -6.07 4.64 23.26
CA ASP A 75 -4.78 5.35 23.21
C ASP A 75 -4.94 6.74 22.57
N GLN A 76 -5.70 6.84 21.49
CA GLN A 76 -6.00 8.12 20.84
C GLN A 76 -6.76 9.06 21.78
N ALA A 77 -7.76 8.57 22.52
CA ALA A 77 -8.52 9.37 23.47
C ALA A 77 -7.63 9.96 24.59
N ILE A 78 -6.64 9.19 25.07
CA ILE A 78 -5.67 9.67 26.08
C ILE A 78 -4.74 10.73 25.51
N LEU A 79 -4.29 10.54 24.27
CA LEU A 79 -3.33 11.42 23.60
C LEU A 79 -3.93 12.76 23.15
N GLU A 80 -5.26 12.92 23.20
CA GLU A 80 -5.91 14.18 22.83
C GLU A 80 -5.47 15.32 23.78
N PRO A 81 -4.77 16.35 23.25
CA PRO A 81 -4.24 17.42 24.07
C PRO A 81 -5.37 18.19 24.75
N GLY A 82 -5.28 18.34 26.07
CA GLY A 82 -6.22 19.12 26.88
C GLY A 82 -7.41 18.35 27.47
N LYS A 83 -7.63 17.08 27.11
CA LYS A 83 -8.72 16.28 27.71
C LYS A 83 -8.34 15.62 29.03
N HIS A 84 -7.09 15.18 29.17
CA HIS A 84 -6.63 14.41 30.34
C HIS A 84 -5.41 15.02 31.07
N GLY A 85 -5.00 16.25 30.72
CA GLY A 85 -3.90 16.94 31.39
C GLY A 85 -4.32 17.55 32.74
N GLN A 86 -3.45 17.48 33.74
CA GLN A 86 -3.56 18.30 34.95
C GLN A 86 -3.54 19.79 34.55
N LYS A 87 -4.57 20.53 34.93
CA LYS A 87 -4.61 21.99 34.76
C LYS A 87 -3.72 22.59 35.84
N PHE A 88 -2.55 23.11 35.45
CA PHE A 88 -1.70 23.88 36.35
C PHE A 88 -2.23 25.31 36.45
N ASP A 89 -2.39 25.78 37.68
CA ASP A 89 -2.65 27.20 37.92
C ASP A 89 -1.35 27.97 37.75
N ALA A 90 -1.36 29.01 36.91
CA ALA A 90 -0.20 29.88 36.71
C ALA A 90 0.22 30.57 38.01
N ALA A 91 -0.71 30.78 38.95
CA ALA A 91 -0.43 31.34 40.27
C ALA A 91 0.20 30.33 41.25
N SER A 92 0.22 29.03 40.91
CA SER A 92 0.86 27.99 41.72
C SER A 92 2.38 27.96 41.57
N PHE A 93 2.93 28.67 40.58
CA PHE A 93 4.37 28.73 40.37
C PHE A 93 5.00 29.78 41.30
N PRO A 94 6.18 29.51 41.85
CA PRO A 94 6.91 30.51 42.62
C PRO A 94 7.24 31.72 41.72
N PRO A 95 7.29 32.93 42.31
CA PRO A 95 7.67 34.12 41.56
C PRO A 95 9.09 33.98 41.00
N VAL A 96 9.30 34.51 39.80
CA VAL A 96 10.62 34.54 39.15
C VAL A 96 11.60 35.34 40.01
N GLU A 97 12.81 34.80 40.19
CA GLU A 97 13.85 35.44 40.97
C GLU A 97 14.21 36.84 40.45
N PRO A 98 14.54 37.80 41.33
CA PRO A 98 14.78 39.18 40.95
C PRO A 98 15.99 39.36 40.02
N GLU A 99 16.99 38.46 40.09
CA GLU A 99 18.14 38.49 39.18
C GLU A 99 17.77 38.09 37.76
N ALA A 100 16.86 37.12 37.60
CA ALA A 100 16.38 36.68 36.30
C ALA A 100 15.55 37.78 35.61
N GLN A 101 14.71 38.49 36.37
CA GLN A 101 13.93 39.63 35.87
C GLN A 101 14.84 40.75 35.34
N LYS A 102 15.90 41.10 36.08
CA LYS A 102 16.86 42.14 35.66
C LYS A 102 17.58 41.77 34.35
N ARG A 103 17.95 40.50 34.19
CA ARG A 103 18.63 40.02 32.98
C ARG A 103 17.71 40.08 31.76
N GLU A 104 16.44 39.76 31.93
CA GLU A 104 15.44 39.87 30.86
C GLU A 104 15.19 41.33 30.45
N GLU A 105 15.06 42.23 31.44
CA GLU A 105 14.89 43.67 31.20
C GLU A 105 16.11 44.28 30.50
N GLU A 106 17.33 43.87 30.87
CA GLU A 106 18.57 44.32 30.20
C GLU A 106 18.64 43.84 28.74
N LEU A 107 18.28 42.58 28.48
CA LEU A 107 18.22 42.03 27.12
C LEU A 107 17.17 42.74 26.27
N GLU A 108 16.01 43.06 26.83
CA GLU A 108 14.98 43.79 26.11
C GLU A 108 15.38 45.25 25.86
N ALA A 109 16.04 45.90 26.82
CA ALA A 109 16.61 47.23 26.65
C ALA A 109 17.73 47.25 25.59
N ALA A 110 18.56 46.20 25.51
CA ALA A 110 19.56 46.05 24.45
C ALA A 110 18.91 45.91 23.07
N ARG A 111 17.88 45.06 22.94
CA ARG A 111 17.10 44.90 21.69
C ARG A 111 16.43 46.21 21.24
N ARG A 112 15.95 47.03 22.18
CA ARG A 112 15.36 48.34 21.87
C ARG A 112 16.38 49.41 21.46
N LYS A 113 17.66 49.26 21.82
CA LYS A 113 18.73 50.18 21.40
C LYS A 113 19.36 49.80 20.06
N GLU A 114 19.19 48.56 19.63
CA GLU A 114 19.71 48.03 18.36
C GLU A 114 18.77 48.29 17.17
N ASN A 115 17.50 48.68 17.42
CA ASN A 115 16.54 49.19 16.44
C ASN A 115 16.50 50.72 16.44
#